data_AF-A0A8H8RVC4-F1
#
_entry.id   AF-A0A8H8RVC4-F1
#
_cell.length_a   1.000
_cell.length_b   1.000
_cell.length_c   1.000
_cell.angle_alpha   90.00
_cell.angle_beta   90.00
_cell.angle_gamma   90.00
#
_symmetry.space_group_name_H-M   'P 1'
#
loop_
_entity.id
_entity.type
_entity.pdbx_description
1 polymer ?
#
loop_
_entity_poly.entity_id
_entity_poly.type
_entity_poly.pdbx_seq_one_letter_code
_entity_poly.pdbx_strand_id
1 'polypeptide(L)'
;MNLTHEYMNAWHEANDYSSNQFSFNTGIMLEQDEPMDGNVTTTGLDRRLWKFLDRKNNVLWTTGIEWDEWQNFAVTVDYENDTLQIYYSDGYDALEAVTKPISNDNSGGGQFQIGMLKKPTETTSVVYDGYQEQGIYEGQIYGGIFIEDSSSGCVST
;
A
#
# COMPACT_ATOMS: atom_id res chain seq x y z
N MET A 1 4.76 11.21 11.21
CA MET A 1 4.01 11.35 9.94
C MET A 1 2.76 12.17 10.20
N ASN A 2 2.43 13.13 9.33
CA ASN A 2 1.17 13.88 9.40
C ASN A 2 0.09 13.14 8.62
N LEU A 3 -0.73 12.35 9.30
CA LEU A 3 -1.76 11.50 8.70
C LEU A 3 -2.98 12.27 8.15
N THR A 4 -2.96 13.60 8.10
CA THR A 4 -3.93 14.36 7.29
C THR A 4 -3.62 14.28 5.79
N HIS A 5 -2.40 13.88 5.43
CA HIS A 5 -2.00 13.58 4.06
C HIS A 5 -2.13 12.09 3.77
N GLU A 6 -2.28 11.74 2.50
CA GLU A 6 -2.10 10.38 2.02
C GLU A 6 -0.60 10.09 1.82
N TYR A 7 -0.18 8.90 2.22
CA TYR A 7 1.17 8.39 1.96
C TYR A 7 1.06 7.09 1.18
N MET A 8 1.81 6.97 0.09
CA MET A 8 2.09 5.70 -0.57
C MET A 8 3.49 5.23 -0.15
N ASN A 9 3.60 4.02 0.40
CA ASN A 9 4.83 3.52 1.06
C ASN A 9 5.53 2.43 0.25
N ALA A 10 4.74 1.66 -0.52
CA ALA A 10 5.20 0.71 -1.51
C ALA A 10 4.08 0.50 -2.52
N TRP A 11 4.40 0.44 -3.81
CA TRP A 11 3.41 0.16 -4.85
C TRP A 11 4.10 -0.43 -6.07
N HIS A 12 3.36 -1.23 -6.84
CA HIS A 12 3.82 -1.68 -8.14
C HIS A 12 3.01 -0.96 -9.22
N GLU A 13 3.64 0.03 -9.84
CA GLU A 13 3.04 0.87 -10.88
C GLU A 13 2.96 0.12 -12.22
N ALA A 14 1.83 0.26 -12.92
CA ALA A 14 1.67 -0.26 -14.27
C ALA A 14 2.60 0.48 -15.26
N ASN A 15 3.13 -0.21 -16.27
CA ASN A 15 4.09 0.39 -17.21
C ASN A 15 3.54 1.57 -18.04
N ASP A 16 2.22 1.75 -18.08
CA ASP A 16 1.55 2.87 -18.74
C ASP A 16 1.23 4.04 -17.79
N TYR A 17 1.65 3.95 -16.52
CA TYR A 17 1.45 4.96 -15.47
C TYR A 17 -0.03 5.27 -15.17
N SER A 18 -0.95 4.37 -15.58
CA SER A 18 -2.39 4.58 -15.43
C SER A 18 -2.95 4.13 -14.09
N SER A 19 -2.23 3.23 -13.40
CA SER A 19 -2.71 2.51 -12.23
C SER A 19 -1.56 1.80 -11.50
N ASN A 20 -1.84 1.28 -10.31
CA ASN A 20 -0.95 0.37 -9.59
C ASN A 20 -1.57 -1.02 -9.58
N GLN A 21 -0.79 -2.09 -9.67
CA GLN A 21 -1.31 -3.45 -9.45
C GLN A 21 -1.75 -3.62 -8.00
N PHE A 22 -0.95 -3.08 -7.08
CA PHE A 22 -1.32 -2.87 -5.68
C PHE A 22 -0.64 -1.61 -5.16
N SER A 23 -1.15 -1.05 -4.07
CA SER A 23 -0.47 -0.02 -3.30
C SER A 23 -0.63 -0.22 -1.79
N PHE A 24 0.38 0.21 -1.03
CA PHE A 24 0.42 0.15 0.42
C PHE A 24 0.43 1.57 0.99
N ASN A 25 -0.71 2.01 1.50
CA ASN A 25 -0.98 3.41 1.81
C ASN A 25 -1.30 3.63 3.29
N THR A 26 -1.20 4.87 3.75
CA THR A 26 -1.74 5.31 5.04
C THR A 26 -2.17 6.78 4.99
N GLY A 27 -2.81 7.27 6.05
CA GLY A 27 -3.34 8.63 6.12
C GLY A 27 -4.71 8.78 5.45
N ILE A 28 -5.14 10.04 5.27
CA ILE A 28 -6.40 10.39 4.60
C ILE A 28 -6.16 10.32 3.10
N MET A 29 -6.91 9.45 2.40
CA MET A 29 -6.83 9.33 0.95
C MET A 29 -7.41 10.56 0.28
N LEU A 30 -6.83 10.94 -0.86
CA LEU A 30 -7.44 11.97 -1.69
C LEU A 30 -8.69 11.45 -2.38
N GLU A 31 -9.64 12.35 -2.67
CA GLU A 31 -10.94 11.99 -3.26
C GLU A 31 -10.80 11.18 -4.56
N GLN A 32 -9.80 11.49 -5.41
CA GLN A 32 -9.58 10.71 -6.64
C GLN A 32 -9.03 9.31 -6.41
N ASP A 33 -8.42 9.07 -5.25
CA ASP A 33 -7.83 7.79 -4.86
C ASP A 33 -8.81 6.96 -4.03
N GLU A 34 -9.80 7.60 -3.39
CA GLU A 34 -10.85 6.91 -2.65
C GLU A 34 -11.66 5.98 -3.57
N PRO A 35 -12.00 4.77 -3.10
CA PRO A 35 -12.79 3.87 -3.90
C PRO A 35 -14.19 4.42 -4.18
N MET A 36 -14.52 4.60 -5.47
CA MET A 36 -15.76 5.28 -5.93
C MET A 36 -16.94 4.35 -6.25
N ASP A 37 -16.71 3.04 -6.42
CA ASP A 37 -17.76 2.07 -6.77
C ASP A 37 -18.37 1.44 -5.51
N GLY A 38 -19.70 1.36 -5.43
CA GLY A 38 -20.42 0.79 -4.28
C GLY A 38 -20.20 -0.70 -4.07
N ASN A 39 -19.59 -1.41 -5.04
CA ASN A 39 -19.15 -2.80 -4.88
C ASN A 39 -17.76 -2.91 -4.24
N VAL A 40 -17.14 -1.78 -3.92
CA VAL A 40 -15.81 -1.71 -3.35
C VAL A 40 -15.90 -1.47 -1.85
N THR A 41 -15.06 -2.19 -1.10
CA THR A 41 -14.99 -2.04 0.35
C THR A 41 -14.33 -0.70 0.70
N THR A 42 -15.11 0.23 1.26
CA THR A 42 -14.62 1.47 1.89
C THR A 42 -14.32 1.28 3.40
N THR A 43 -14.56 0.09 3.93
CA THR A 43 -14.13 -0.32 5.27
C THR A 43 -12.61 -0.23 5.35
N GLY A 44 -12.08 0.61 6.24
CA GLY A 44 -10.62 0.73 6.44
C GLY A 44 -10.01 2.06 6.02
N LEU A 45 -10.80 3.06 5.61
CA LEU A 45 -10.30 4.40 5.27
C LEU A 45 -9.88 5.28 6.48
N ASP A 46 -9.88 4.76 7.72
CA ASP A 46 -9.35 5.51 8.87
C ASP A 46 -7.87 5.87 8.61
N ARG A 47 -7.54 7.14 8.79
CA ARG A 47 -6.19 7.67 8.54
C ARG A 47 -5.07 6.99 9.33
N ARG A 48 -5.41 6.30 10.43
CA ARG A 48 -4.48 5.61 11.33
C ARG A 48 -4.28 4.13 10.97
N LEU A 49 -4.83 3.70 9.83
CA LEU A 49 -4.64 2.36 9.31
C LEU A 49 -3.63 2.35 8.17
N TRP A 50 -2.75 1.36 8.20
CA TRP A 50 -2.10 0.84 7.02
C TRP A 50 -3.13 0.18 6.11
N LYS A 51 -3.03 0.40 4.80
CA LYS A 51 -4.03 -0.03 3.81
C LYS A 51 -3.34 -0.68 2.63
N PHE A 52 -3.64 -1.95 2.38
CA PHE A 52 -3.33 -2.58 1.10
C PHE A 52 -4.50 -2.39 0.16
N LEU A 53 -4.21 -1.86 -1.02
CA LEU A 53 -5.19 -1.51 -2.03
C LEU A 53 -4.91 -2.29 -3.32
N ASP A 54 -5.99 -2.66 -4.02
CA ASP A 54 -5.92 -3.31 -5.33
C ASP A 54 -5.80 -2.29 -6.48
N ARG A 55 -5.85 -2.76 -7.73
CA ARG A 55 -5.73 -1.90 -8.91
C ARG A 55 -6.78 -0.80 -9.04
N LYS A 56 -7.94 -0.98 -8.44
CA LYS A 56 -9.04 -0.02 -8.41
C LYS A 56 -9.08 0.79 -7.12
N ASN A 57 -8.02 0.72 -6.31
CA ASN A 57 -7.92 1.26 -4.96
C ASN A 57 -8.92 0.66 -3.97
N ASN A 58 -9.41 -0.56 -4.22
CA ASN A 58 -10.27 -1.26 -3.27
C ASN A 58 -9.44 -1.70 -2.06
N VAL A 59 -9.98 -1.53 -0.86
CA VAL A 59 -9.30 -2.00 0.36
C VAL A 59 -9.29 -3.53 0.40
N LEU A 60 -8.10 -4.11 0.33
CA LEU A 60 -7.86 -5.56 0.44
C LEU A 60 -7.69 -5.99 1.89
N TRP A 61 -6.92 -5.21 2.66
CA TRP A 61 -6.63 -5.48 4.06
C TRP A 61 -6.12 -4.21 4.76
N THR A 62 -6.34 -4.14 6.08
CA THR A 62 -5.84 -3.04 6.92
C THR A 62 -5.37 -3.53 8.28
N THR A 63 -4.44 -2.79 8.87
CA THR A 63 -4.07 -2.91 10.29
C THR A 63 -3.73 -1.53 10.88
N GLY A 64 -3.71 -1.43 12.20
CA GLY A 64 -3.31 -0.21 12.90
C GLY A 64 -1.84 0.13 12.70
N ILE A 65 -1.49 1.41 12.80
CA ILE A 65 -0.09 1.83 12.89
C ILE A 65 0.41 1.59 14.32
N GLU A 66 1.48 0.81 14.44
CA GLU A 66 2.27 0.68 15.67
C GLU A 66 3.42 1.69 15.64
N TRP A 67 3.47 2.59 16.61
CA TRP A 67 4.41 3.72 16.61
C TRP A 67 5.76 3.41 17.25
N ASP A 68 5.79 2.38 18.10
CA ASP A 68 6.94 2.06 18.96
C ASP A 68 7.51 0.65 18.67
N GLU A 69 7.07 0.00 17.59
CA GLU A 69 7.44 -1.38 17.21
C GLU A 69 7.62 -1.49 15.69
N TRP A 70 8.40 -2.48 15.23
CA TRP A 70 8.43 -2.83 13.81
C TRP A 70 7.13 -3.49 13.37
N GLN A 71 6.68 -3.17 12.16
CA GLN A 71 5.60 -3.90 11.50
C GLN A 71 6.15 -4.48 10.20
N ASN A 72 6.05 -5.79 10.07
CA ASN A 72 6.58 -6.52 8.91
C ASN A 72 5.44 -6.76 7.93
N PHE A 73 5.69 -6.51 6.65
CA PHE A 73 4.70 -6.67 5.60
C PHE A 73 5.30 -7.40 4.41
N ALA A 74 4.52 -8.28 3.78
CA ALA A 74 4.82 -8.78 2.45
C ALA A 74 3.54 -8.91 1.62
N VAL A 75 3.74 -8.91 0.30
CA VAL A 75 2.68 -9.19 -0.67
C VAL A 75 3.21 -10.16 -1.71
N THR A 76 2.54 -11.29 -1.87
CA THR A 76 2.75 -12.15 -3.04
C THR A 76 1.92 -11.60 -4.18
N VAL A 77 2.58 -11.33 -5.31
CA VAL A 77 1.93 -10.96 -6.57
C VAL A 77 2.02 -12.17 -7.51
N ASP A 78 0.92 -12.87 -7.68
CA ASP A 78 0.84 -14.03 -8.57
C ASP A 78 0.35 -13.58 -9.96
N TYR A 79 1.28 -13.49 -10.90
CA TYR A 79 1.02 -13.11 -12.29
C TYR A 79 0.42 -14.24 -13.13
N GLU A 80 0.51 -15.50 -12.70
CA GLU A 80 -0.05 -16.63 -13.44
C GLU A 80 -1.54 -16.81 -13.12
N ASN A 81 -1.92 -16.63 -11.86
CA ASN A 81 -3.29 -16.80 -11.39
C ASN A 81 -4.05 -15.48 -11.16
N ASP A 82 -3.41 -14.33 -11.38
CA ASP A 82 -3.99 -13.00 -11.16
C ASP A 82 -4.54 -12.86 -9.72
N THR A 83 -3.65 -13.09 -8.74
CA THR A 83 -3.99 -12.93 -7.31
C THR A 83 -2.96 -12.14 -6.52
N LEU A 84 -3.43 -11.51 -5.44
CA LEU A 84 -2.61 -10.94 -4.38
C LEU A 84 -2.83 -11.72 -3.09
N GLN A 85 -1.77 -11.91 -2.31
CA GLN A 85 -1.87 -12.42 -0.95
C GLN A 85 -1.01 -11.57 0.00
N ILE A 86 -1.60 -11.12 1.10
CA ILE A 86 -0.98 -10.18 2.04
C ILE A 86 -0.55 -10.93 3.29
N TYR A 87 0.63 -10.56 3.77
CA TYR A 87 1.24 -11.11 4.96
C TYR A 87 1.65 -10.00 5.91
N TYR A 88 1.57 -10.29 7.21
CA TYR A 88 1.86 -9.33 8.26
C TYR A 88 2.34 -10.01 9.54
N SER A 89 3.20 -9.32 10.29
CA SER A 89 3.52 -9.64 11.68
C SER A 89 4.00 -8.41 12.45
N ASP A 90 3.96 -8.49 13.78
CA ASP A 90 4.44 -7.45 14.69
C ASP A 90 5.84 -7.78 15.22
N GLY A 91 6.70 -6.77 15.34
CA GLY A 91 8.02 -6.84 15.96
C GLY A 91 8.88 -7.96 15.36
N TYR A 92 9.14 -8.98 16.18
CA TYR A 92 9.96 -10.14 15.84
C TYR A 92 9.15 -11.41 15.56
N ASP A 93 7.82 -11.32 15.52
CA ASP A 93 6.98 -12.47 15.22
C ASP A 93 7.14 -12.88 13.75
N ALA A 94 7.06 -14.18 13.50
CA ALA A 94 7.16 -14.74 12.16
C ALA A 94 6.02 -14.20 11.28
N LEU A 95 6.35 -13.93 10.01
CA LEU A 95 5.38 -13.41 9.05
C LEU A 95 4.26 -14.42 8.77
N GLU A 96 2.99 -13.99 8.87
CA GLU A 96 1.83 -14.85 8.64
C GLU A 96 0.90 -14.31 7.55
N ALA A 97 0.22 -15.21 6.82
CA ALA A 97 -0.77 -14.84 5.84
C ALA A 97 -2.03 -14.28 6.52
N VAL A 98 -2.31 -12.99 6.32
CA VAL A 98 -3.50 -12.31 6.87
C VAL A 98 -4.67 -12.28 5.90
N THR A 99 -4.42 -12.64 4.64
CA THR A 99 -5.46 -12.91 3.65
C THR A 99 -5.27 -14.29 3.02
N LYS A 100 -6.36 -14.83 2.48
CA LYS A 100 -6.27 -15.83 1.40
C LYS A 100 -5.83 -15.14 0.10
N PRO A 101 -5.44 -15.87 -0.96
CA PRO A 101 -5.30 -15.28 -2.28
C PRO A 101 -6.59 -14.56 -2.71
N ILE A 102 -6.46 -13.30 -3.08
CA ILE A 102 -7.54 -12.42 -3.54
C ILE A 102 -7.33 -12.17 -5.03
N SER A 103 -8.38 -12.32 -5.84
CA SER A 103 -8.29 -12.00 -7.27
C SER A 103 -7.93 -10.53 -7.48
N ASN A 104 -6.94 -10.27 -8.33
CA ASN A 104 -6.50 -8.93 -8.70
C ASN A 104 -5.97 -8.92 -10.13
N ASP A 105 -6.19 -7.82 -10.84
CA ASP A 105 -5.57 -7.63 -12.14
C ASP A 105 -4.09 -7.23 -11.98
N ASN A 106 -3.20 -8.22 -12.12
CA ASN A 106 -1.75 -8.05 -12.00
C ASN A 106 -1.07 -7.77 -13.36
N SER A 107 -1.84 -7.43 -14.40
CA SER A 107 -1.29 -7.18 -15.73
C SER A 107 -0.55 -5.84 -15.84
N GLY A 108 0.09 -5.59 -16.99
CA GLY A 108 0.68 -4.29 -17.34
C GLY A 108 2.15 -4.12 -16.98
N GLY A 109 2.75 -4.99 -16.17
CA GLY A 109 4.15 -4.88 -15.74
C GLY A 109 4.46 -3.52 -15.11
N GLY A 110 5.71 -3.06 -15.16
CA GLY A 110 6.10 -1.70 -14.74
C GLY A 110 7.16 -1.69 -13.64
N GLN A 111 7.00 -0.80 -12.66
CA GLN A 111 8.03 -0.51 -11.66
C GLN A 111 7.53 -0.76 -10.24
N PHE A 112 8.33 -1.49 -9.46
CA PHE A 112 8.11 -1.62 -8.02
C PHE A 112 8.80 -0.45 -7.31
N GLN A 113 8.00 0.42 -6.72
CA GLN A 113 8.45 1.61 -6.00
C GLN A 113 8.48 1.31 -4.50
N ILE A 114 9.62 1.60 -3.87
CA ILE A 114 9.83 1.44 -2.43
C ILE A 114 10.30 2.76 -1.86
N GLY A 115 9.51 3.32 -0.95
CA GLY A 115 9.76 4.61 -0.35
C GLY A 115 8.46 5.35 -0.10
N MET A 116 8.56 6.57 0.41
CA MET A 116 7.40 7.35 0.79
C MET A 116 7.10 8.43 -0.26
N LEU A 117 5.88 8.40 -0.79
CA LEU A 117 5.27 9.52 -1.51
C LEU A 117 4.19 10.14 -0.64
N LYS A 118 4.44 11.35 -0.12
CA LYS A 118 3.47 12.18 0.61
C LYS A 118 2.68 13.00 -0.40
N LYS A 119 1.39 12.71 -0.58
CA LYS A 119 0.50 13.50 -1.45
C LYS A 119 0.11 14.82 -0.77
N PRO A 120 -0.11 15.91 -1.51
CA PRO A 120 -0.62 17.17 -0.95
C PRO A 120 -2.07 17.01 -0.43
N THR A 121 -2.55 17.96 0.37
CA THR A 121 -3.99 18.08 0.74
C THR A 121 -4.67 19.19 -0.06
N GLU A 122 -5.99 19.35 0.11
CA GLU A 122 -6.77 20.45 -0.49
C GLU A 122 -6.71 20.47 -2.03
N THR A 123 -6.61 19.30 -2.66
CA THR A 123 -6.54 19.15 -4.11
C THR A 123 -7.17 17.84 -4.57
N THR A 124 -7.63 17.79 -5.82
CA THR A 124 -7.94 16.57 -6.57
C THR A 124 -6.90 16.23 -7.65
N SER A 125 -5.87 17.07 -7.80
CA SER A 125 -4.77 16.94 -8.75
C SER A 125 -3.42 17.02 -8.04
N VAL A 126 -2.83 15.85 -7.78
CA VAL A 126 -1.53 15.71 -7.11
C VAL A 126 -0.35 16.39 -7.83
N VAL A 127 -0.53 16.83 -9.08
CA VAL A 127 0.54 17.36 -9.95
C VAL A 127 0.58 18.90 -9.98
N TYR A 128 -0.57 19.57 -9.92
CA TYR A 128 -0.67 20.98 -10.30
C TYR A 128 -0.98 21.93 -9.13
N ASP A 129 -1.56 21.42 -8.05
CA ASP A 129 -1.96 22.22 -6.88
C ASP A 129 -1.97 21.38 -5.59
N GLY A 130 -2.46 22.00 -4.52
CA GLY A 130 -2.54 21.40 -3.19
C GLY A 130 -1.56 21.99 -2.19
N TYR A 131 -1.78 21.61 -0.93
CA TYR A 131 -1.06 22.12 0.23
C TYR A 131 -0.05 21.09 0.74
N GLN A 132 1.13 21.60 1.12
CA GLN A 132 2.17 20.90 1.86
C GLN A 132 2.71 21.85 2.94
N GLU A 133 2.92 21.36 4.15
CA GLU A 133 3.47 22.18 5.22
C GLU A 133 4.92 22.60 4.93
N GLN A 134 5.33 23.74 5.48
CA GLN A 134 6.73 24.14 5.52
C GLN A 134 7.39 23.65 6.81
N GLY A 135 8.70 23.39 6.77
CA GLY A 135 9.47 23.00 7.96
C GLY A 135 9.07 21.64 8.52
N ILE A 136 8.85 20.65 7.65
CA ILE A 136 8.39 19.30 7.99
C ILE A 136 9.46 18.55 8.81
N TYR A 137 9.03 17.98 9.94
CA TYR A 137 9.82 17.06 10.78
C TYR A 137 9.09 15.72 10.87
N GLU A 138 9.15 14.97 9.78
CA GLU A 138 8.49 13.68 9.65
C GLU A 138 9.48 12.65 9.13
N GLY A 139 9.30 11.39 9.52
CA GLY A 139 10.11 10.29 9.05
C GLY A 139 9.36 8.97 9.19
N GLN A 140 9.81 8.00 8.40
CA GLN A 140 9.46 6.59 8.46
C GLN A 140 10.74 5.81 8.23
N ILE A 141 10.89 4.71 8.95
CA ILE A 141 12.09 3.88 8.90
C ILE A 141 11.71 2.59 8.16
N TYR A 142 12.52 2.22 7.19
CA TYR A 142 12.37 0.98 6.44
C TYR A 142 13.58 0.08 6.72
N GLY A 143 13.33 -1.22 6.79
CA GLY A 143 14.35 -2.26 7.00
C GLY A 143 13.92 -3.54 6.33
N GLY A 144 14.88 -4.46 6.08
CA GLY A 144 14.57 -5.78 5.54
C GLY A 144 13.90 -5.78 4.16
N ILE A 145 14.20 -4.80 3.30
CA ILE A 145 13.57 -4.68 1.98
C ILE A 145 14.23 -5.66 1.00
N PHE A 146 13.43 -6.54 0.41
CA PHE A 146 13.83 -7.41 -0.70
C PHE A 146 12.62 -7.82 -1.54
N ILE A 147 12.91 -8.40 -2.71
CA ILE A 147 11.95 -9.12 -3.55
C ILE A 147 12.54 -10.51 -3.74
N GLU A 148 11.71 -11.54 -3.56
CA GLU A 148 12.11 -12.94 -3.73
C GLU A 148 11.18 -13.67 -4.72
N ASP A 149 11.70 -14.75 -5.29
CA ASP A 149 10.90 -15.69 -6.06
C ASP A 149 10.37 -16.79 -5.13
N SER A 150 9.08 -16.69 -4.79
CA SER A 150 8.38 -17.65 -3.92
C SER A 150 7.67 -18.76 -4.69
N SER A 151 7.89 -18.91 -6.01
CA SER A 151 7.19 -19.92 -6.85
C SER A 151 7.44 -21.37 -6.42
N SER A 152 8.53 -21.62 -5.69
CA SER A 152 8.85 -22.91 -5.10
C SER A 152 8.20 -23.18 -3.73
N GLY A 153 7.34 -22.26 -3.25
CA GLY A 153 6.61 -22.36 -1.99
C GLY A 153 7.38 -21.85 -0.77
N CYS A 154 8.52 -21.21 -0.96
CA CYS A 154 9.26 -20.55 0.12
C CYS A 154 8.87 -19.07 0.19
N VAL A 155 8.41 -18.63 1.36
CA VAL A 155 8.25 -17.21 1.71
C VAL A 155 9.15 -16.96 2.91
N SER A 156 10.03 -15.97 2.80
CA SER A 156 10.93 -15.59 3.89
C SER A 156 10.10 -15.08 5.07
N THR A 157 10.27 -15.73 6.23
CA THR A 157 9.59 -15.44 7.49
C THR A 157 10.49 -14.74 8.48
#